data_AF-A0AA39DQ05-F1
#
_entry.id   AF-A0AA39DQ05-F1
#
_cell.length_a   1.000
_cell.length_b   1.000
_cell.length_c   1.000
_cell.angle_alpha   90.00
_cell.angle_beta   90.00
_cell.angle_gamma   90.00
#
_symmetry.space_group_name_H-M   'P 1'
#
loop_
_entity.id
_entity.type
_entity.pdbx_description
1 polymer ?
#
loop_
_entity_poly.entity_id
_entity_poly.type
_entity_poly.pdbx_seq_one_letter_code
_entity_poly.pdbx_strand_id
1 'polypeptide(L)'
;MSKKKVSFCMPSPCICFKQVASRLDIALKIKGIKQQLDVIASEKTDFHFVSSRSEERPQRLITTSAIDISEVYGQDMDKKIILDHLLGKKCQEKSSLCIVSIVGTGGMGKTSLAQLAYNHSEVKAHFDGRIWVYVFDPFDPIRVCRAIVEALQKKPCNLYDLEAVQQEIQTCIFGKKFLLVLDDVWTEDYQLWEQLKNTLLCGAGSRILATTRKESVVRMMRNMYKHLLGELSLEQSRALFHQIAFSERSTWEKEEKLKEIGEKIVDKCKGLPLAIKNLGNLMRFKNNKEEWEDVLNNEVWRLDVFDVGIFYVWTYIINLIMS
;
A
#
# COMPACT_ATOMS: atom_id res chain seq x y z
N MET A 1 -51.26 -81.35 14.93
CA MET A 1 -49.92 -81.29 14.31
C MET A 1 -49.88 -80.08 13.38
N SER A 2 -48.99 -79.12 13.64
CA SER A 2 -48.54 -78.17 12.60
C SER A 2 -47.14 -77.68 12.96
N LYS A 3 -46.15 -78.12 12.17
CA LYS A 3 -44.74 -77.74 12.29
C LYS A 3 -44.59 -76.32 11.72
N LYS A 4 -44.18 -75.34 12.53
CA LYS A 4 -43.70 -74.05 12.01
C LYS A 4 -42.25 -74.21 11.54
N LYS A 5 -42.05 -74.10 10.22
CA LYS A 5 -40.73 -73.91 9.58
C LYS A 5 -40.21 -72.51 9.92
N VAL A 6 -38.98 -72.42 10.39
CA VAL A 6 -38.23 -71.16 10.52
C VAL A 6 -37.54 -70.89 9.17
N SER A 7 -37.85 -69.76 8.53
CA SER A 7 -37.11 -69.30 7.35
C SER A 7 -36.03 -68.30 7.79
N PHE A 8 -34.77 -68.65 7.57
CA PHE A 8 -33.67 -67.68 7.61
C PHE A 8 -33.74 -66.82 6.34
N CYS A 9 -33.97 -65.52 6.50
CA CYS A 9 -33.84 -64.55 5.42
C CYS A 9 -32.44 -63.90 5.54
N MET A 10 -31.53 -64.22 4.61
CA MET A 10 -30.29 -63.45 4.48
C MET A 10 -30.61 -62.06 3.90
N PRO A 11 -30.07 -60.96 4.43
CA PRO A 11 -30.24 -59.65 3.84
C PRO A 11 -29.60 -59.60 2.44
N SER A 12 -30.39 -59.13 1.46
CA SER A 12 -29.99 -58.97 0.07
C SER A 12 -28.79 -58.01 -0.11
N PRO A 13 -27.88 -58.26 -1.08
CA PRO A 13 -26.66 -57.48 -1.30
C PRO A 13 -26.88 -56.07 -1.92
N CYS A 14 -28.14 -55.66 -2.11
CA CYS A 14 -28.49 -54.52 -2.96
C CYS A 14 -28.21 -53.12 -2.35
N ILE A 15 -27.88 -53.02 -1.06
CA ILE A 15 -27.56 -51.73 -0.41
C ILE A 15 -26.08 -51.34 -0.65
N CYS A 16 -25.20 -52.29 -0.95
CA CYS A 16 -23.77 -52.04 -1.11
C CYS A 16 -23.40 -51.45 -2.49
N PHE A 17 -24.14 -51.76 -3.55
CA PHE A 17 -23.78 -51.38 -4.93
C PHE A 17 -23.90 -49.88 -5.23
N LYS A 18 -24.88 -49.17 -4.65
CA LYS A 18 -25.00 -47.70 -4.82
C LYS A 18 -23.83 -46.95 -4.18
N GLN A 19 -23.32 -47.47 -3.06
CA GLN A 19 -22.18 -46.91 -2.35
C GLN A 19 -20.85 -47.23 -3.05
N VAL A 20 -20.77 -48.34 -3.78
CA VAL A 20 -19.62 -48.68 -4.63
C VAL A 20 -19.59 -47.82 -5.91
N ALA A 21 -20.74 -47.58 -6.54
CA ALA A 21 -20.83 -46.73 -7.73
C ALA A 21 -20.42 -45.27 -7.44
N SER A 22 -20.83 -44.71 -6.30
CA SER A 22 -20.39 -43.37 -5.88
C SER A 22 -18.91 -43.31 -5.53
N ARG A 23 -18.35 -44.35 -4.90
CA ARG A 23 -16.90 -44.48 -4.66
C ARG A 23 -16.10 -44.59 -5.95
N LEU A 24 -16.64 -45.26 -6.98
CA LEU A 24 -16.02 -45.37 -8.29
C LEU A 24 -15.98 -44.00 -9.01
N ASP A 25 -17.08 -43.23 -8.96
CA ASP A 25 -17.11 -41.87 -9.51
C ASP A 25 -16.10 -40.93 -8.84
N ILE A 26 -16.01 -40.99 -7.51
CA ILE A 26 -15.00 -40.23 -6.74
C ILE A 26 -13.58 -40.67 -7.14
N ALA A 27 -13.34 -41.98 -7.28
CA ALA A 27 -12.04 -42.50 -7.69
C ALA A 27 -11.64 -42.05 -9.11
N LEU A 28 -12.59 -41.99 -10.04
CA LEU A 28 -12.37 -41.46 -11.40
C LEU A 28 -12.06 -39.96 -11.37
N LYS A 29 -12.74 -39.18 -10.53
CA LYS A 29 -12.45 -37.74 -10.34
C LYS A 29 -11.07 -37.51 -9.73
N ILE A 30 -10.69 -38.25 -8.70
CA ILE A 30 -9.35 -38.20 -8.11
C ILE A 30 -8.28 -38.55 -9.16
N LYS A 31 -8.55 -39.57 -9.98
CA LYS A 31 -7.65 -39.94 -11.09
C LYS A 31 -7.50 -38.81 -12.10
N GLY A 32 -8.58 -38.13 -12.46
CA GLY A 32 -8.55 -36.97 -13.35
C GLY A 32 -7.75 -35.79 -12.76
N ILE A 33 -7.98 -35.47 -11.48
CA ILE A 33 -7.21 -34.43 -10.76
C ILE A 33 -5.72 -34.79 -10.73
N LYS A 34 -5.38 -36.06 -10.48
CA LYS A 34 -3.99 -36.51 -10.48
C LYS A 34 -3.33 -36.33 -11.85
N GLN A 35 -4.02 -36.70 -12.92
CA GLN A 35 -3.53 -36.51 -14.28
C GLN A 35 -3.32 -35.02 -14.61
N GLN A 36 -4.23 -34.14 -14.18
CA GLN A 36 -4.05 -32.70 -14.35
C GLN A 36 -2.85 -32.17 -13.56
N LEU A 37 -2.65 -32.63 -12.32
CA LEU A 37 -1.47 -32.29 -11.52
C LEU A 37 -0.17 -32.76 -12.17
N ASP A 38 -0.17 -33.96 -12.78
CA ASP A 38 1.00 -34.49 -13.49
C ASP A 38 1.34 -33.65 -14.73
N VAL A 39 0.33 -33.18 -15.48
CA VAL A 39 0.52 -32.25 -16.61
C VAL A 39 1.09 -30.91 -16.13
N ILE A 40 0.49 -30.31 -15.10
CA ILE A 40 0.99 -29.03 -14.53
C ILE A 40 2.42 -29.18 -14.02
N ALA A 41 2.77 -30.33 -13.43
CA ALA A 41 4.12 -30.60 -12.96
C ALA A 41 5.12 -30.72 -14.12
N SER A 42 4.73 -31.36 -15.23
CA SER A 42 5.55 -31.43 -16.45
C SER A 42 5.73 -30.06 -17.08
N GLU A 43 4.65 -29.31 -17.27
CA GLU A 43 4.70 -27.95 -17.82
C GLU A 43 5.58 -27.05 -16.95
N LYS A 44 5.49 -27.17 -15.62
CA LYS A 44 6.37 -26.44 -14.70
C LYS A 44 7.84 -26.69 -14.97
N THR A 45 8.22 -27.93 -15.26
CA THR A 45 9.61 -28.27 -15.58
C THR A 45 10.01 -27.81 -16.98
N ASP A 46 9.11 -27.95 -17.96
CA ASP A 46 9.34 -27.58 -19.35
C ASP A 46 9.51 -26.06 -19.53
N PHE A 47 8.74 -25.27 -18.79
CA PHE A 47 8.86 -23.81 -18.73
C PHE A 47 9.93 -23.33 -17.74
N HIS A 48 10.69 -24.24 -17.11
CA HIS A 48 11.70 -23.93 -16.10
C HIS A 48 11.19 -23.01 -14.97
N PHE A 49 9.93 -23.17 -14.54
CA PHE A 49 9.38 -22.37 -13.46
C PHE A 49 10.13 -22.65 -12.14
N VAL A 50 10.92 -21.68 -11.71
CA VAL A 50 11.65 -21.74 -10.44
C VAL A 50 10.65 -21.63 -9.29
N SER A 51 10.66 -22.63 -8.41
CA SER A 51 9.93 -22.56 -7.15
C SER A 51 10.70 -21.63 -6.20
N SER A 52 10.47 -20.32 -6.27
CA SER A 52 11.01 -19.43 -5.23
C SER A 52 10.31 -19.76 -3.91
N ARG A 53 11.06 -20.24 -2.91
CA ARG A 53 10.58 -20.37 -1.52
C ARG A 53 10.51 -19.02 -0.81
N SER A 54 11.07 -18.00 -1.42
CA SER A 54 10.78 -16.62 -1.11
C SER A 54 9.53 -16.23 -1.90
N GLU A 55 8.45 -15.85 -1.21
CA GLU A 55 7.76 -14.65 -1.67
C GLU A 55 8.85 -13.56 -1.68
N GLU A 56 9.60 -13.42 -2.77
CA GLU A 56 10.28 -12.18 -3.06
C GLU A 56 9.16 -11.18 -3.33
N ARG A 57 8.48 -10.77 -2.24
CA ARG A 57 7.73 -9.53 -2.22
C ARG A 57 8.74 -8.52 -2.73
N PRO A 58 8.49 -7.86 -3.87
CA PRO A 58 9.42 -6.89 -4.40
C PRO A 58 9.79 -5.95 -3.26
N GLN A 59 11.10 -5.77 -3.03
CA GLN A 59 11.58 -4.98 -1.90
C GLN A 59 10.86 -3.63 -1.95
N ARG A 60 9.95 -3.40 -1.00
CA ARG A 60 9.26 -2.13 -0.90
C ARG A 60 10.34 -1.08 -0.68
N LEU A 61 10.40 -0.11 -1.58
CA LEU A 61 11.36 0.98 -1.48
C LEU A 61 11.14 1.67 -0.14
N ILE A 62 12.20 1.75 0.67
CA ILE A 62 12.18 2.46 1.93
C ILE A 62 11.95 3.94 1.61
N THR A 63 10.85 4.49 2.10
CA THR A 63 10.54 5.90 1.93
C THR A 63 11.33 6.73 2.93
N THR A 64 11.79 7.90 2.51
CA THR A 64 12.46 8.86 3.38
C THR A 64 11.61 10.12 3.49
N SER A 65 11.98 11.02 4.39
CA SER A 65 11.31 12.32 4.50
C SER A 65 11.65 13.29 3.35
N ALA A 66 12.59 12.95 2.46
CA ALA A 66 12.95 13.80 1.34
C ALA A 66 11.88 13.75 0.24
N ILE A 67 11.53 14.92 -0.29
CA ILE A 67 10.57 15.06 -1.38
C ILE A 67 10.98 16.21 -2.29
N ASP A 68 10.84 16.01 -3.59
CA ASP A 68 10.80 17.10 -4.54
C ASP A 68 9.38 17.68 -4.59
N ILE A 69 9.21 18.88 -4.04
CA ILE A 69 7.93 19.58 -3.94
C ILE A 69 7.36 19.88 -5.33
N SER A 70 8.22 20.05 -6.34
CA SER A 70 7.79 20.35 -7.71
C SER A 70 6.97 19.22 -8.35
N GLU A 71 7.08 18.00 -7.80
CA GLU A 71 6.36 16.85 -8.29
C GLU A 71 5.05 16.55 -7.54
N VAL A 72 4.62 17.39 -6.60
CA VAL A 72 3.35 17.19 -5.90
C VAL A 72 2.33 18.21 -6.36
N TYR A 73 1.25 17.72 -6.97
CA TYR A 73 0.20 18.55 -7.57
C TYR A 73 -1.15 18.30 -6.92
N GLY A 74 -1.96 19.35 -6.75
CA GLY A 74 -3.38 19.24 -6.41
C GLY A 74 -3.71 18.89 -4.95
N GLN A 75 -2.71 18.81 -4.05
CA GLN A 75 -2.91 18.39 -2.66
C GLN A 75 -2.95 19.57 -1.66
N ASP A 76 -3.15 20.81 -2.11
CA ASP A 76 -3.06 22.00 -1.24
C ASP A 76 -4.11 22.02 -0.13
N MET A 77 -5.34 21.60 -0.45
CA MET A 77 -6.43 21.52 0.52
C MET A 77 -6.18 20.44 1.57
N ASP A 78 -5.79 19.24 1.13
CA ASP A 78 -5.44 18.13 2.03
C ASP A 78 -4.26 18.49 2.92
N LYS A 79 -3.23 19.12 2.33
CA LYS A 79 -2.06 19.64 3.06
C LYS A 79 -2.50 20.62 4.15
N LYS A 80 -3.34 21.60 3.82
CA LYS A 80 -3.84 22.58 4.79
C LYS A 80 -4.60 21.90 5.94
N ILE A 81 -5.45 20.93 5.63
CA ILE A 81 -6.19 20.16 6.64
C ILE A 81 -5.21 19.45 7.58
N ILE A 82 -4.24 18.70 7.04
CA ILE A 82 -3.24 17.99 7.85
C ILE A 82 -2.45 18.98 8.71
N LEU A 83 -2.00 20.11 8.15
CA LEU A 83 -1.27 21.14 8.90
C LEU A 83 -2.09 21.68 10.07
N ASP A 84 -3.37 21.98 9.89
CA ASP A 84 -4.22 22.51 10.95
C ASP A 84 -4.37 21.50 12.12
N HIS A 85 -4.44 20.20 11.82
CA HIS A 85 -4.46 19.16 12.84
C HIS A 85 -3.11 19.00 13.55
N LEU A 86 -2.00 19.01 12.80
CA LEU A 86 -0.65 18.90 13.37
C LEU A 86 -0.33 20.10 14.28
N LEU A 87 -0.70 21.32 13.88
CA LEU A 87 -0.46 22.55 14.62
C LEU A 87 -1.44 22.78 15.78
N GLY A 88 -2.36 21.85 16.02
CA GLY A 88 -3.30 21.91 17.15
C GLY A 88 -4.45 22.89 16.99
N LYS A 89 -4.67 23.47 15.80
CA LYS A 89 -5.81 24.39 15.54
C LYS A 89 -7.17 23.69 15.64
N LYS A 90 -7.19 22.35 15.53
CA LYS A 90 -8.40 21.52 15.54
C LYS A 90 -8.44 20.39 16.60
N CYS A 91 -7.33 20.06 17.29
CA CYS A 91 -7.38 19.09 18.41
C CYS A 91 -7.74 19.85 19.71
N GLN A 92 -8.81 19.47 20.42
CA GLN A 92 -9.09 20.02 21.77
C GLN A 92 -8.03 19.49 22.75
N GLU A 93 -7.22 20.38 23.32
CA GLU A 93 -6.01 20.10 24.11
C GLU A 93 -6.25 19.49 25.51
N LYS A 94 -7.11 18.47 25.67
CA LYS A 94 -7.43 17.95 27.01
C LYS A 94 -6.73 16.66 27.43
N SER A 95 -6.03 15.95 26.56
CA SER A 95 -5.13 14.85 26.98
C SER A 95 -4.34 14.25 25.81
N SER A 96 -3.14 13.73 26.15
CA SER A 96 -2.30 12.74 25.45
C SER A 96 -2.23 12.72 23.91
N LEU A 97 -1.00 12.82 23.38
CA LEU A 97 -0.57 12.37 22.04
C LEU A 97 -1.66 12.36 20.93
N CYS A 98 -1.83 13.47 20.18
CA CYS A 98 -2.81 13.52 19.07
C CYS A 98 -2.29 12.71 17.87
N ILE A 99 -3.07 11.70 17.44
CA ILE A 99 -2.75 10.85 16.29
C ILE A 99 -3.62 11.27 15.11
N VAL A 100 -2.95 11.63 14.01
CA VAL A 100 -3.53 11.93 12.71
C VAL A 100 -3.16 10.80 11.76
N SER A 101 -4.13 10.27 11.00
CA SER A 101 -3.83 9.28 9.97
C SER A 101 -4.36 9.65 8.61
N ILE A 102 -3.51 9.50 7.61
CA ILE A 102 -3.84 9.62 6.19
C ILE A 102 -4.13 8.22 5.67
N VAL A 103 -5.36 8.01 5.20
CA VAL A 103 -5.86 6.72 4.70
C VAL A 103 -6.23 6.84 3.24
N GLY A 104 -5.95 5.80 2.45
CA GLY A 104 -6.27 5.79 1.03
C GLY A 104 -5.60 4.62 0.32
N THR A 105 -6.04 4.32 -0.89
CA THR A 105 -5.52 3.18 -1.68
C THR A 105 -4.05 3.39 -2.10
N GLY A 106 -3.44 2.37 -2.69
CA GLY A 106 -2.06 2.47 -3.18
C GLY A 106 -1.92 3.53 -4.27
N GLY A 107 -0.83 4.30 -4.27
CA GLY A 107 -0.55 5.29 -5.32
C GLY A 107 -1.27 6.64 -5.20
N MET A 108 -2.11 6.85 -4.17
CA MET A 108 -2.81 8.13 -3.93
C MET A 108 -1.94 9.29 -3.41
N GLY A 109 -0.65 9.06 -3.16
CA GLY A 109 0.25 10.12 -2.67
C GLY A 109 0.16 10.41 -1.16
N LYS A 110 -0.27 9.46 -0.34
CA LYS A 110 -0.32 9.61 1.13
C LYS A 110 1.05 9.96 1.73
N THR A 111 2.08 9.23 1.33
CA THR A 111 3.48 9.49 1.73
C THR A 111 3.91 10.88 1.28
N SER A 112 3.57 11.29 0.06
CA SER A 112 3.87 12.64 -0.45
C SER A 112 3.18 13.73 0.36
N LEU A 113 1.91 13.55 0.72
CA LEU A 113 1.17 14.46 1.59
C LEU A 113 1.81 14.56 2.98
N ALA A 114 2.23 13.42 3.55
CA ALA A 114 2.94 13.38 4.82
C ALA A 114 4.31 14.08 4.74
N GLN A 115 5.07 13.89 3.67
CA GLN A 115 6.34 14.57 3.42
C GLN A 115 6.15 16.10 3.27
N LEU A 116 5.10 16.54 2.56
CA LEU A 116 4.77 17.97 2.45
C LEU A 116 4.44 18.59 3.80
N ALA A 117 3.64 17.92 4.62
CA ALA A 117 3.31 18.38 5.97
C ALA A 117 4.55 18.38 6.87
N TYR A 118 5.33 17.29 6.86
CA TYR A 118 6.54 17.13 7.65
C TYR A 118 7.57 18.23 7.37
N ASN A 119 7.75 18.60 6.10
CA ASN A 119 8.74 19.59 5.67
C ASN A 119 8.25 21.05 5.68
N HIS A 120 6.98 21.28 6.04
CA HIS A 120 6.40 22.62 6.11
C HIS A 120 7.12 23.51 7.14
N SER A 121 7.28 24.79 6.83
CA SER A 121 7.98 25.76 7.70
C SER A 121 7.32 25.90 9.07
N GLU A 122 5.99 26.01 9.11
CA GLU A 122 5.25 26.07 10.38
C GLU A 122 5.44 24.80 11.22
N VAL A 123 5.42 23.62 10.59
CA VAL A 123 5.66 22.34 11.30
C VAL A 123 7.10 22.27 11.80
N LYS A 124 8.08 22.70 11.00
CA LYS A 124 9.49 22.80 11.43
C LYS A 124 9.69 23.71 12.63
N ALA A 125 8.94 24.81 12.71
CA ALA A 125 9.02 25.76 13.82
C ALA A 125 8.23 25.30 15.07
N HIS A 126 7.24 24.43 14.90
CA HIS A 126 6.30 24.06 15.96
C HIS A 126 6.75 22.86 16.83
N PHE A 127 7.67 22.02 16.33
CA PHE A 127 8.15 20.82 17.02
C PHE A 127 9.67 20.89 17.23
N ASP A 128 10.12 20.58 18.46
CA ASP A 128 11.54 20.50 18.84
C ASP A 128 12.26 19.35 18.12
N GLY A 129 11.52 18.28 17.86
CA GLY A 129 12.00 17.08 17.16
C GLY A 129 11.02 16.63 16.08
N ARG A 130 11.55 16.25 14.92
CA ARG A 130 10.76 15.65 13.84
C ARG A 130 11.42 14.33 13.46
N ILE A 131 10.62 13.28 13.43
CA ILE A 131 11.06 11.89 13.31
C ILE A 131 10.29 11.26 12.16
N TRP A 132 10.98 10.60 11.24
CA TRP A 132 10.36 9.88 10.13
C TRP A 132 10.78 8.41 10.19
N VAL A 133 9.81 7.52 10.30
CA VAL A 133 10.04 6.08 10.34
C VAL A 133 9.16 5.40 9.29
N TYR A 134 9.80 4.73 8.35
CA TYR A 134 9.11 3.78 7.47
C TYR A 134 8.84 2.49 8.24
N VAL A 135 7.58 2.08 8.30
CA VAL A 135 7.15 0.91 9.06
C VAL A 135 7.17 -0.32 8.16
N PHE A 136 8.13 -1.21 8.41
CA PHE A 136 8.22 -2.46 7.67
C PHE A 136 7.02 -3.39 7.94
N ASP A 137 6.71 -4.25 6.96
CA ASP A 137 5.79 -5.38 7.09
C ASP A 137 6.59 -6.68 6.87
N PRO A 138 6.68 -7.59 7.87
CA PRO A 138 5.98 -7.57 9.16
C PRO A 138 6.47 -6.46 10.11
N PHE A 139 5.59 -6.03 11.01
CA PHE A 139 5.90 -5.02 12.01
C PHE A 139 6.87 -5.55 13.07
N ASP A 140 7.94 -4.81 13.28
CA ASP A 140 8.97 -5.10 14.29
C ASP A 140 9.09 -3.91 15.26
N PRO A 141 8.60 -4.04 16.51
CA PRO A 141 8.63 -2.97 17.50
C PRO A 141 10.05 -2.50 17.81
N ILE A 142 11.03 -3.41 17.90
CA ILE A 142 12.42 -3.08 18.24
C ILE A 142 13.01 -2.26 17.10
N ARG A 143 12.81 -2.69 15.85
CA ARG A 143 13.31 -1.96 14.68
C ARG A 143 12.73 -0.55 14.59
N VAL A 144 11.42 -0.39 14.83
CA VAL A 144 10.77 0.93 14.86
C VAL A 144 11.32 1.79 15.98
N CYS A 145 11.45 1.26 17.20
CA CYS A 145 11.98 2.00 18.34
C CYS A 145 13.45 2.43 18.10
N ARG A 146 14.28 1.55 17.53
CA ARG A 146 15.67 1.90 17.17
C ARG A 146 15.73 3.02 16.14
N ALA A 147 14.90 2.96 15.09
CA ALA A 147 14.83 4.03 14.10
C ALA A 147 14.42 5.38 14.71
N ILE A 148 13.53 5.37 15.72
CA ILE A 148 13.17 6.57 16.49
C ILE A 148 14.38 7.12 17.25
N VAL A 149 15.12 6.27 17.98
CA VAL A 149 16.34 6.69 18.71
C VAL A 149 17.39 7.26 17.76
N GLU A 150 17.64 6.58 16.63
CA GLU A 150 18.62 7.02 15.63
C GLU A 150 18.26 8.39 15.05
N ALA A 151 16.98 8.62 14.76
CA ALA A 151 16.50 9.90 14.26
C ALA A 151 16.55 11.02 15.32
N LEU A 152 16.28 10.71 16.60
CA LEU A 152 16.37 11.67 17.70
C LEU A 152 17.80 12.07 18.02
N GLN A 153 18.71 11.10 18.05
CA GLN A 153 20.11 11.31 18.44
C GLN A 153 21.05 11.60 17.27
N LYS A 154 20.60 11.36 16.03
CA LYS A 154 21.40 11.48 14.79
C LYS A 154 22.68 10.62 14.81
N LYS A 155 22.63 9.47 15.47
CA LYS A 155 23.73 8.49 15.56
C LYS A 155 23.17 7.07 15.57
N PRO A 156 23.96 6.04 15.21
CA PRO A 156 23.52 4.64 15.25
C PRO A 156 23.08 4.20 16.66
N CYS A 157 22.01 3.40 16.73
CA CYS A 157 21.52 2.83 17.98
C CYS A 157 22.13 1.44 18.20
N ASN A 158 22.95 1.32 19.25
CA ASN A 158 23.63 0.08 19.66
C ASN A 158 22.85 -0.69 20.75
N LEU A 159 21.60 -0.33 21.00
CA LEU A 159 20.71 -1.01 21.94
C LEU A 159 19.92 -2.09 21.20
N TYR A 160 19.84 -3.28 21.79
CA TYR A 160 19.17 -4.45 21.21
C TYR A 160 17.95 -4.90 22.02
N ASP A 161 17.96 -4.62 23.33
CA ASP A 161 16.86 -4.92 24.22
C ASP A 161 15.75 -3.88 24.09
N LEU A 162 14.49 -4.32 24.02
CA LEU A 162 13.34 -3.44 23.77
C LEU A 162 13.16 -2.43 24.90
N GLU A 163 13.27 -2.86 26.14
CA GLU A 163 13.11 -2.01 27.33
C GLU A 163 14.17 -0.90 27.32
N ALA A 164 15.44 -1.27 27.06
CA ALA A 164 16.53 -0.29 26.97
C ALA A 164 16.28 0.75 25.87
N VAL A 165 15.82 0.34 24.68
CA VAL A 165 15.49 1.28 23.59
C VAL A 165 14.31 2.18 23.98
N GLN A 166 13.28 1.64 24.64
CA GLN A 166 12.12 2.42 25.09
C GLN A 166 12.48 3.47 26.14
N GLN A 167 13.32 3.13 27.12
CA GLN A 167 13.83 4.07 28.11
C GLN A 167 14.67 5.19 27.47
N GLU A 168 15.46 4.85 26.44
CA GLU A 168 16.23 5.84 25.68
C GLU A 168 15.30 6.79 24.91
N ILE A 169 14.23 6.28 24.29
CA ILE A 169 13.21 7.12 23.64
C ILE A 169 12.61 8.08 24.66
N GLN A 170 12.13 7.58 25.81
CA GLN A 170 11.53 8.38 26.87
C GLN A 170 12.46 9.50 27.33
N THR A 171 13.74 9.18 27.53
CA THR A 171 14.79 10.15 27.90
C THR A 171 14.97 11.21 26.81
N CYS A 172 15.02 10.81 25.55
CA CYS A 172 15.21 11.72 24.42
C CYS A 172 14.03 12.69 24.22
N ILE A 173 12.79 12.23 24.44
CA ILE A 173 11.55 13.01 24.21
C ILE A 173 11.04 13.73 25.47
N PHE A 174 11.61 13.46 26.64
CA PHE A 174 11.15 14.05 27.90
C PHE A 174 11.14 15.58 27.83
N GLY A 175 9.97 16.18 28.12
CA GLY A 175 9.79 17.63 28.09
C GLY A 175 9.84 18.27 26.70
N LYS A 176 9.89 17.48 25.62
CA LYS A 176 9.96 17.99 24.24
C LYS A 176 8.68 17.71 23.48
N LYS A 177 8.36 18.64 22.58
CA LYS A 177 7.29 18.51 21.62
C LYS A 177 7.84 17.94 20.32
N PHE A 178 7.39 16.75 19.94
CA PHE A 178 7.88 16.08 18.74
C PHE A 178 6.76 15.72 17.76
N LEU A 179 7.12 15.62 16.49
CA LEU A 179 6.31 15.01 15.44
C LEU A 179 6.95 13.68 15.06
N LEU A 180 6.20 12.59 15.20
CA LEU A 180 6.58 11.26 14.70
C LEU A 180 5.74 10.92 13.48
N VAL A 181 6.39 10.65 12.35
CA VAL A 181 5.74 10.10 11.16
C VAL A 181 5.99 8.59 11.11
N LEU A 182 4.91 7.80 11.07
CA LEU A 182 4.90 6.36 10.83
C LEU A 182 4.36 6.13 9.42
N ASP A 183 5.25 5.96 8.44
CA ASP A 183 4.87 5.80 7.04
C ASP A 183 4.61 4.32 6.68
N ASP A 184 3.54 4.09 5.92
CA ASP A 184 3.05 2.80 5.43
C ASP A 184 2.79 1.76 6.55
N VAL A 185 1.95 2.10 7.53
CA VAL A 185 1.59 1.18 8.64
C VAL A 185 0.62 0.09 8.15
N TRP A 186 1.02 -1.19 8.31
CA TRP A 186 0.22 -2.36 7.92
C TRP A 186 -0.32 -3.21 9.08
N THR A 187 0.32 -3.17 10.26
CA THR A 187 -0.03 -4.01 11.39
C THR A 187 -1.37 -3.61 12.01
N GLU A 188 -2.17 -4.61 12.34
CA GLU A 188 -3.46 -4.48 13.04
C GLU A 188 -3.36 -5.01 14.48
N ASP A 189 -2.14 -5.38 14.91
CA ASP A 189 -1.89 -5.86 16.26
C ASP A 189 -1.88 -4.70 17.25
N TYR A 190 -2.93 -4.66 18.06
CA TYR A 190 -3.09 -3.64 19.10
C TYR A 190 -2.03 -3.73 20.19
N GLN A 191 -1.55 -4.92 20.55
CA GLN A 191 -0.56 -5.07 21.63
C GLN A 191 0.78 -4.46 21.23
N LEU A 192 1.22 -4.73 19.99
CA LEU A 192 2.46 -4.15 19.45
C LEU A 192 2.38 -2.62 19.34
N TRP A 193 1.21 -2.10 18.93
CA TRP A 193 0.97 -0.66 18.91
C TRP A 193 0.93 -0.05 20.31
N GLU A 194 0.26 -0.70 21.26
CA GLU A 194 0.12 -0.20 22.63
C GLU A 194 1.47 -0.07 23.33
N GLN A 195 2.38 -1.03 23.12
CA GLN A 195 3.77 -0.95 23.62
C GLN A 195 4.50 0.29 23.10
N LEU A 196 4.44 0.56 21.79
CA LEU A 196 5.03 1.75 21.20
C LEU A 196 4.34 3.03 21.70
N LYS A 197 3.01 3.05 21.74
CA LYS A 197 2.23 4.20 22.20
C LYS A 197 2.57 4.57 23.64
N ASN A 198 2.67 3.59 24.55
CA ASN A 198 3.01 3.81 25.95
C ASN A 198 4.40 4.43 26.12
N THR A 199 5.34 4.08 25.24
CA THR A 199 6.69 4.69 25.20
C THR A 199 6.64 6.19 24.85
N LEU A 200 5.63 6.63 24.10
CA LEU A 200 5.52 7.99 23.53
C LEU A 200 4.64 8.94 24.36
N LEU A 201 4.06 8.49 25.49
CA LEU A 201 3.10 9.27 26.29
C LEU A 201 3.70 10.50 27.01
N CYS A 202 5.03 10.64 27.07
CA CYS A 202 5.71 11.71 27.80
C CYS A 202 5.81 13.05 27.04
N GLY A 203 5.35 13.10 25.78
CA GLY A 203 5.42 14.30 24.93
C GLY A 203 4.13 15.13 24.93
N ALA A 204 3.96 16.03 25.89
CA ALA A 204 2.85 16.99 25.85
C ALA A 204 2.92 17.86 24.59
N GLY A 205 1.80 17.99 23.87
CA GLY A 205 1.77 18.73 22.60
C GLY A 205 2.35 17.97 21.39
N SER A 206 2.93 16.79 21.59
CA SER A 206 3.45 15.96 20.48
C SER A 206 2.33 15.42 19.59
N ARG A 207 2.72 15.03 18.37
CA ARG A 207 1.83 14.50 17.33
C ARG A 207 2.40 13.26 16.69
N ILE A 208 1.51 12.33 16.33
CA ILE A 208 1.83 11.21 15.45
C ILE A 208 1.07 11.41 14.14
N LEU A 209 1.78 11.33 13.02
CA LEU A 209 1.20 11.25 11.69
C LEU A 209 1.45 9.84 11.14
N ALA A 210 0.39 9.09 10.86
CA ALA A 210 0.53 7.77 10.23
C ALA A 210 -0.04 7.78 8.81
N THR A 211 0.59 7.05 7.89
CA THR A 211 -0.01 6.76 6.59
C THR A 211 -0.35 5.28 6.52
N THR A 212 -1.53 4.94 5.99
CA THR A 212 -1.94 3.53 5.86
C THR A 212 -2.91 3.35 4.70
N ARG A 213 -3.02 2.10 4.22
CA ARG A 213 -4.04 1.70 3.24
C ARG A 213 -5.28 1.10 3.89
N LYS A 214 -5.23 0.83 5.19
CA LYS A 214 -6.22 0.00 5.89
C LYS A 214 -6.96 0.81 6.93
N GLU A 215 -8.28 0.82 6.85
CA GLU A 215 -9.10 1.42 7.90
C GLU A 215 -9.00 0.67 9.24
N SER A 216 -8.75 -0.64 9.21
CA SER A 216 -8.56 -1.46 10.41
C SER A 216 -7.39 -0.97 11.25
N VAL A 217 -6.29 -0.54 10.62
CA VAL A 217 -5.12 0.06 11.30
C VAL A 217 -5.52 1.35 12.02
N VAL A 218 -6.32 2.21 11.38
CA VAL A 218 -6.82 3.45 12.02
C VAL A 218 -7.70 3.19 13.23
N ARG A 219 -8.55 2.16 13.16
CA ARG A 219 -9.38 1.73 14.29
C ARG A 219 -8.51 1.19 15.43
N MET A 220 -7.53 0.35 15.11
CA MET A 220 -6.56 -0.20 16.06
C MET A 220 -5.80 0.91 16.79
N MET A 221 -5.32 1.92 16.06
CA MET A 221 -4.51 2.99 16.64
C MET A 221 -5.30 3.93 17.57
N ARG A 222 -6.64 3.83 17.57
CA ARG A 222 -7.59 4.71 18.30
C ARG A 222 -7.33 6.18 17.98
N ASN A 223 -7.30 6.49 16.69
CA ASN A 223 -6.91 7.79 16.17
C ASN A 223 -7.85 8.93 16.61
N MET A 224 -7.28 10.13 16.77
CA MET A 224 -8.08 11.34 16.99
C MET A 224 -8.63 11.90 15.68
N TYR A 225 -7.87 11.81 14.59
CA TYR A 225 -8.32 12.28 13.28
C TYR A 225 -7.94 11.33 12.15
N LYS A 226 -8.93 11.00 11.30
CA LYS A 226 -8.78 10.21 10.08
C LYS A 226 -9.00 11.13 8.88
N HIS A 227 -7.98 11.30 8.06
CA HIS A 227 -8.06 11.96 6.77
C HIS A 227 -8.12 10.92 5.66
N LEU A 228 -9.26 10.83 4.97
CA LEU A 228 -9.41 9.98 3.81
C LEU A 228 -8.91 10.74 2.58
N LEU A 229 -7.78 10.34 2.04
CA LEU A 229 -7.20 10.91 0.84
C LEU A 229 -7.93 10.35 -0.38
N GLY A 230 -8.53 11.25 -1.16
CA GLY A 230 -9.28 10.92 -2.38
C GLY A 230 -8.41 10.89 -3.63
N GLU A 231 -9.05 10.53 -4.74
CA GLU A 231 -8.47 10.64 -6.08
C GLU A 231 -8.33 12.11 -6.47
N LEU A 232 -7.38 12.41 -7.36
CA LEU A 232 -7.29 13.73 -7.95
C LEU A 232 -8.53 14.02 -8.80
N SER A 233 -8.96 15.28 -8.81
CA SER A 233 -9.98 15.70 -9.77
C SER A 233 -9.48 15.52 -11.21
N LEU A 234 -10.39 15.48 -12.17
CA LEU A 234 -10.04 15.37 -13.58
C LEU A 234 -9.11 16.52 -14.02
N GLU A 235 -9.39 17.74 -13.56
CA GLU A 235 -8.59 18.92 -13.82
C GLU A 235 -7.17 18.79 -13.22
N GLN A 236 -7.07 18.37 -11.95
CA GLN A 236 -5.79 18.14 -11.29
C GLN A 236 -4.98 17.04 -11.98
N SER A 237 -5.66 15.98 -12.43
CA SER A 237 -5.06 14.84 -13.11
C SER A 237 -4.46 15.25 -14.45
N ARG A 238 -5.21 16.02 -15.24
CA ARG A 238 -4.77 16.55 -16.53
C ARG A 238 -3.60 17.50 -16.36
N ALA A 239 -3.66 18.40 -15.39
CA ALA A 239 -2.58 19.33 -15.11
C ALA A 239 -1.29 18.62 -14.68
N LEU A 240 -1.37 17.63 -13.78
CA LEU A 240 -0.22 16.82 -13.38
C LEU A 240 0.38 16.06 -14.56
N PHE A 241 -0.45 15.39 -15.36
CA PHE A 241 0.01 14.69 -16.55
C PHE A 241 0.72 15.63 -17.52
N HIS A 242 0.10 16.78 -17.76
CA HIS A 242 0.58 17.77 -18.71
C HIS A 242 1.94 18.33 -18.28
N GLN A 243 2.08 18.70 -17.00
CA GLN A 243 3.34 19.15 -16.43
C GLN A 243 4.47 18.14 -16.69
N ILE A 244 4.19 16.84 -16.59
CA ILE A 244 5.21 15.79 -16.72
C ILE A 244 5.50 15.48 -18.20
N ALA A 245 4.47 15.13 -18.97
CA ALA A 245 4.60 14.67 -20.35
C ALA A 245 5.17 15.74 -21.30
N PHE A 246 4.97 17.03 -20.98
CA PHE A 246 5.38 18.16 -21.82
C PHE A 246 6.53 18.99 -21.23
N SER A 247 7.09 18.61 -20.07
CA SER A 247 8.14 19.35 -19.34
C SER A 247 9.36 19.81 -20.18
N GLU A 248 9.67 19.15 -21.29
CA GLU A 248 10.81 19.46 -22.16
C GLU A 248 10.41 19.76 -23.62
N ARG A 249 9.11 19.89 -23.92
CA ARG A 249 8.65 20.12 -25.29
C ARG A 249 8.53 21.62 -25.56
N SER A 250 9.38 22.12 -26.44
CA SER A 250 9.44 23.54 -26.81
C SER A 250 8.47 23.96 -27.94
N THR A 251 7.61 23.06 -28.44
CA THR A 251 6.75 23.34 -29.61
C THR A 251 5.25 23.20 -29.27
N TRP A 252 4.60 24.35 -29.10
CA TRP A 252 3.16 24.50 -28.84
C TRP A 252 2.27 23.77 -29.86
N GLU A 253 2.68 23.72 -31.14
CA GLU A 253 1.93 23.02 -32.20
C GLU A 253 1.86 21.50 -32.04
N LYS A 254 2.88 20.89 -31.41
CA LYS A 254 2.88 19.45 -31.08
C LYS A 254 2.06 19.18 -29.81
N GLU A 255 2.05 20.13 -28.89
CA GLU A 255 1.28 20.06 -27.66
C GLU A 255 -0.22 20.03 -27.94
N GLU A 256 -0.72 20.94 -28.78
CA GLU A 256 -2.15 21.03 -29.11
C GLU A 256 -2.67 19.75 -29.79
N LYS A 257 -1.88 19.16 -30.70
CA LYS A 257 -2.24 17.91 -31.40
C LYS A 257 -2.24 16.67 -30.50
N LEU A 258 -1.39 16.65 -29.47
CA LEU A 258 -1.25 15.51 -28.56
C LEU A 258 -2.12 15.65 -27.31
N LYS A 259 -2.59 16.87 -27.00
CA LYS A 259 -3.39 17.17 -25.82
C LYS A 259 -4.63 16.29 -25.71
N GLU A 260 -5.41 16.17 -26.79
CA GLU A 260 -6.65 15.39 -26.77
C GLU A 260 -6.38 13.89 -26.49
N ILE A 261 -5.31 13.33 -27.07
CA ILE A 261 -4.92 11.93 -26.81
C ILE A 261 -4.43 11.79 -25.37
N GLY A 262 -3.63 12.75 -24.90
CA GLY A 262 -3.17 12.77 -23.51
C GLY A 262 -4.31 12.82 -22.49
N GLU A 263 -5.33 13.63 -22.74
CA GLU A 263 -6.52 13.67 -21.87
C GLU A 263 -7.23 12.31 -21.83
N LYS A 264 -7.39 11.62 -22.97
CA LYS A 264 -7.96 10.26 -23.02
C LYS A 264 -7.10 9.23 -22.27
N ILE A 265 -5.78 9.36 -22.30
CA ILE A 265 -4.85 8.52 -21.53
C ILE A 265 -5.02 8.80 -20.02
N VAL A 266 -5.13 10.07 -19.63
CA VAL A 266 -5.34 10.46 -18.22
C VAL A 266 -6.67 9.92 -17.68
N ASP A 267 -7.71 9.90 -18.49
CA ASP A 267 -9.01 9.33 -18.10
C ASP A 267 -8.89 7.84 -17.71
N LYS A 268 -7.93 7.10 -18.30
CA LYS A 268 -7.63 5.70 -17.92
C LYS A 268 -7.00 5.57 -16.53
N CYS A 269 -6.34 6.61 -16.03
CA CYS A 269 -5.67 6.60 -14.73
C CYS A 269 -6.63 6.72 -13.53
N LYS A 270 -7.91 7.05 -13.76
CA LYS A 270 -8.93 7.19 -12.71
C LYS A 270 -8.47 8.07 -11.54
N GLY A 271 -7.81 9.19 -11.84
CA GLY A 271 -7.36 10.15 -10.83
C GLY A 271 -6.24 9.68 -9.89
N LEU A 272 -5.59 8.53 -10.14
CA LEU A 272 -4.48 8.04 -9.31
C LEU A 272 -3.16 8.78 -9.65
N PRO A 273 -2.57 9.56 -8.73
CA PRO A 273 -1.35 10.32 -8.98
C PRO A 273 -0.19 9.47 -9.51
N LEU A 274 0.05 8.30 -8.93
CA LEU A 274 1.15 7.43 -9.35
C LEU A 274 0.98 6.93 -10.80
N ALA A 275 -0.24 6.56 -11.18
CA ALA A 275 -0.55 6.13 -12.54
C ALA A 275 -0.30 7.27 -13.55
N ILE A 276 -0.77 8.46 -13.19
CA ILE A 276 -0.60 9.67 -13.99
C ILE A 276 0.88 10.02 -14.17
N LYS A 277 1.68 9.99 -13.09
CA LYS A 277 3.13 10.24 -13.15
C LYS A 277 3.83 9.25 -14.07
N ASN A 278 3.50 7.98 -13.92
CA ASN A 278 4.07 6.89 -14.70
C ASN A 278 3.78 7.03 -16.19
N LEU A 279 2.52 7.25 -16.56
CA LEU A 279 2.14 7.48 -17.96
C LEU A 279 2.69 8.80 -18.48
N GLY A 280 2.67 9.88 -17.69
CA GLY A 280 3.26 11.16 -18.08
C GLY A 280 4.75 11.00 -18.43
N ASN A 281 5.51 10.28 -17.60
CA ASN A 281 6.92 9.97 -17.85
C ASN A 281 7.11 9.10 -19.09
N LEU A 282 6.26 8.09 -19.30
CA LEU A 282 6.30 7.28 -20.52
C LEU A 282 6.04 8.13 -21.77
N MET A 283 4.98 8.95 -21.73
CA MET A 283 4.56 9.78 -22.84
C MET A 283 5.57 10.89 -23.16
N ARG A 284 6.34 11.35 -22.18
CA ARG A 284 7.46 12.30 -22.38
C ARG A 284 8.41 11.81 -23.47
N PHE A 285 8.66 10.51 -23.57
CA PHE A 285 9.57 9.90 -24.56
C PHE A 285 8.93 9.60 -25.93
N LYS A 286 7.62 9.84 -26.12
CA LYS A 286 6.90 9.52 -27.36
C LYS A 286 6.77 10.72 -28.30
N ASN A 287 7.31 10.64 -29.51
CA ASN A 287 7.61 11.83 -30.33
C ASN A 287 6.50 12.25 -31.32
N ASN A 288 5.63 11.33 -31.69
CA ASN A 288 4.62 11.53 -32.73
C ASN A 288 3.23 11.08 -32.24
N LYS A 289 2.21 11.39 -33.04
CA LYS A 289 0.81 11.10 -32.73
C LYS A 289 0.52 9.59 -32.71
N GLU A 290 1.09 8.85 -33.64
CA GLU A 290 0.91 7.39 -33.79
C GLU A 290 1.37 6.67 -32.52
N GLU A 291 2.55 6.99 -31.99
CA GLU A 291 3.05 6.42 -30.73
C GLU A 291 2.14 6.73 -29.53
N TRP A 292 1.46 7.86 -29.50
CA TRP A 292 0.49 8.19 -28.45
C TRP A 292 -0.82 7.41 -28.63
N GLU A 293 -1.27 7.24 -29.87
CA GLU A 293 -2.44 6.42 -30.21
C GLU A 293 -2.18 4.94 -29.91
N ASP A 294 -0.97 4.43 -30.13
CA ASP A 294 -0.57 3.06 -29.79
C ASP A 294 -0.68 2.81 -28.29
N VAL A 295 -0.18 3.75 -27.48
CA VAL A 295 -0.33 3.67 -26.01
C VAL A 295 -1.80 3.70 -25.63
N LEU A 296 -2.60 4.61 -26.20
CA LEU A 296 -4.03 4.75 -25.87
C LEU A 296 -4.84 3.49 -26.25
N ASN A 297 -4.50 2.85 -27.36
CA ASN A 297 -5.25 1.71 -27.91
C ASN A 297 -4.70 0.34 -27.48
N ASN A 298 -3.66 0.31 -26.65
CA ASN A 298 -3.02 -0.91 -26.19
C ASN A 298 -4.01 -1.86 -25.48
N GLU A 299 -3.90 -3.17 -25.73
CA GLU A 299 -4.80 -4.18 -25.16
C GLU A 299 -4.70 -4.29 -23.63
N VAL A 300 -3.59 -3.83 -23.05
CA VAL A 300 -3.36 -3.85 -21.60
C VAL A 300 -4.46 -3.11 -20.82
N TRP A 301 -5.12 -2.12 -21.44
CA TRP A 301 -6.24 -1.39 -20.83
C TRP A 301 -7.48 -2.26 -20.62
N ARG A 302 -7.57 -3.42 -21.28
CA ARG A 302 -8.70 -4.36 -21.18
C ARG A 302 -8.45 -5.43 -20.11
N LEU A 303 -7.27 -5.48 -19.50
CA LEU A 303 -6.97 -6.45 -18.47
C LEU A 303 -7.56 -6.00 -17.13
N ASP A 304 -8.30 -6.87 -16.45
CA ASP A 304 -8.90 -6.64 -15.11
C ASP A 304 -7.85 -6.64 -13.98
N VAL A 305 -6.64 -6.13 -14.24
CA VAL A 305 -5.53 -6.13 -13.26
C VAL A 305 -5.65 -4.97 -12.27
N PHE A 306 -6.55 -4.01 -12.50
CA PHE A 306 -6.64 -2.79 -11.70
C PHE A 306 -7.09 -3.00 -10.24
N ASP A 307 -7.59 -4.20 -9.89
CA ASP A 307 -8.10 -4.51 -8.55
C ASP A 307 -7.06 -5.13 -7.60
N VAL A 308 -5.88 -5.55 -8.07
CA VAL A 308 -4.88 -6.23 -7.22
C VAL A 308 -3.56 -5.45 -7.18
N GLY A 309 -3.41 -4.59 -6.17
CA GLY A 309 -2.09 -4.03 -5.83
C GLY A 309 -1.51 -3.09 -6.89
N ILE A 310 -2.14 -1.92 -7.03
CA ILE A 310 -1.85 -0.80 -7.96
C ILE A 310 -0.35 -0.57 -8.27
N PHE A 311 0.58 -0.79 -7.33
CA PHE A 311 2.00 -0.55 -7.58
C PHE A 311 2.63 -1.50 -8.61
N TYR A 312 2.27 -2.78 -8.59
CA TYR A 312 2.86 -3.80 -9.47
C TYR A 312 2.27 -3.74 -10.87
N VAL A 313 0.99 -3.41 -10.92
CA VAL A 313 0.20 -3.34 -12.14
C VAL A 313 0.73 -2.24 -13.04
N TRP A 314 1.00 -1.04 -12.53
CA TRP A 314 1.47 0.05 -13.38
C TRP A 314 2.91 -0.14 -13.89
N THR A 315 3.83 -0.67 -13.08
CA THR A 315 5.19 -0.99 -13.56
C THR A 315 5.17 -2.08 -14.63
N TYR A 316 4.32 -3.10 -14.44
CA TYR A 316 4.13 -4.18 -15.42
C TYR A 316 3.41 -3.70 -16.68
N ILE A 317 2.39 -2.85 -16.55
CA ILE A 317 1.68 -2.19 -17.65
C ILE A 317 2.64 -1.32 -18.47
N ILE A 318 3.48 -0.50 -17.83
CA ILE A 318 4.47 0.31 -18.55
C ILE A 318 5.43 -0.60 -19.32
N ASN A 319 5.93 -1.68 -18.70
CA ASN A 319 6.83 -2.61 -19.38
C ASN A 319 6.15 -3.32 -20.56
N LEU A 320 4.86 -3.68 -20.44
CA LEU A 320 4.05 -4.25 -21.53
C LEU A 320 3.74 -3.24 -22.65
N ILE A 321 3.60 -1.96 -22.31
CA ILE A 321 3.39 -0.89 -23.31
C ILE A 321 4.72 -0.55 -24.02
N MET A 322 5.87 -0.80 -23.38
CA MET A 322 7.18 -0.56 -23.98
C MET A 322 7.74 -1.74 -24.81
N SER A 323 7.22 -2.95 -24.65
CA SER A 323 7.58 -4.15 -25.42
C SER A 323 6.79 -4.27 -26.72
#